data_AF-A0A022KPT2-F1
#
_entry.id   AF-A0A022KPT2-F1
#
_cell.length_a   1.000
_cell.length_b   1.000
_cell.length_c   1.000
_cell.angle_alpha   90.00
_cell.angle_beta   90.00
_cell.angle_gamma   90.00
#
_symmetry.space_group_name_H-M   'P 1'
#
loop_
_entity.id
_entity.type
_entity.pdbx_description
1 polymer ?
#
loop_
_entity_poly.entity_id
_entity_poly.type
_entity_poly.pdbx_seq_one_letter_code
_entity_poly.pdbx_strand_id
1 'polypeptide(L)'
;MDPKQALFFQVRSTFPRLRPPLGHLNDESPRLVGMGEEPPESEDDLIGSLFTQVTSFQEVIRAAEGVPRDALSIVGRAGLRAGGSKVAVAHVREAASQLYITTKATQLNGVPVARALLDRIVGDVISGRKARAFLIKQEQTPHPLIQQLVDDRILHIIKRGWSGKDNPGERYDVLQIDYGCYVHLLGTNAAPQSLLGGDDEEDFSTVIGDVVVPEDDYRAIRRAILDLPTLLVNIDADAGGAAHGISGSPTFYEL
;
A
#
# COMPACT_ATOMS: atom_id res chain seq x y z
N MET A 1 -9.91 -12.79 -24.12
CA MET A 1 -10.86 -12.55 -23.02
C MET A 1 -10.28 -11.46 -22.15
N ASP A 2 -11.02 -10.36 -22.01
CA ASP A 2 -10.60 -9.18 -21.26
C ASP A 2 -10.60 -9.48 -19.74
N PRO A 3 -9.50 -9.26 -19.01
CA PRO A 3 -9.45 -9.45 -17.56
C PRO A 3 -10.48 -8.60 -16.79
N LYS A 4 -11.03 -7.53 -17.38
CA LYS A 4 -12.15 -6.76 -16.81
C LYS A 4 -13.49 -7.51 -16.84
N GLN A 5 -13.70 -8.38 -17.84
CA GLN A 5 -14.88 -9.23 -17.90
C GLN A 5 -14.81 -10.39 -16.90
N ALA A 6 -13.60 -10.82 -16.51
CA ALA A 6 -13.41 -11.92 -15.55
C ALA A 6 -13.85 -11.53 -14.12
N LEU A 7 -13.62 -10.29 -13.69
CA LEU A 7 -14.05 -9.79 -12.38
C LEU A 7 -15.59 -9.69 -12.30
N PHE A 8 -16.22 -9.28 -13.41
CA PHE A 8 -17.68 -9.21 -13.52
C PHE A 8 -18.34 -10.60 -13.63
N PHE A 9 -17.65 -11.58 -14.21
CA PHE A 9 -18.14 -12.96 -14.34
C PHE A 9 -17.99 -13.78 -13.05
N GLN A 10 -16.96 -13.52 -12.25
CA GLN A 10 -16.71 -14.26 -11.00
C GLN A 10 -17.73 -13.93 -9.89
N VAL A 11 -18.25 -12.70 -9.86
CA VAL A 11 -19.33 -12.32 -8.93
C VAL A 11 -20.66 -12.99 -9.29
N ARG A 12 -20.86 -13.35 -10.58
CA ARG A 12 -22.06 -14.05 -11.04
C ARG A 12 -22.04 -15.57 -10.84
N SER A 13 -20.89 -16.19 -10.62
CA SER A 13 -20.75 -17.66 -10.65
C SER A 13 -20.84 -18.35 -9.28
N THR A 14 -20.86 -17.62 -8.16
CA THR A 14 -20.82 -18.22 -6.81
C THR A 14 -22.20 -18.59 -6.22
N PHE A 15 -23.30 -18.37 -6.94
CA PHE A 15 -24.63 -18.82 -6.52
C PHE A 15 -25.25 -19.77 -7.56
N PRO A 16 -25.15 -21.11 -7.38
CA PRO A 16 -25.89 -22.04 -8.20
C PRO A 16 -27.39 -21.88 -7.91
N ARG A 17 -28.14 -21.75 -9.00
CA ARG A 17 -29.59 -21.61 -9.06
C ARG A 17 -30.29 -22.76 -8.33
N LEU A 18 -30.97 -22.48 -7.24
CA LEU A 18 -32.19 -23.22 -6.86
C LEU A 18 -33.37 -22.48 -7.48
N ARG A 19 -33.90 -22.99 -8.60
CA ARG A 19 -35.18 -22.56 -9.18
C ARG A 19 -36.31 -23.37 -8.55
N PRO A 20 -37.31 -22.76 -7.91
CA PRO A 20 -38.69 -23.23 -8.01
C PRO A 20 -39.32 -22.71 -9.32
N PRO A 21 -40.44 -23.32 -9.78
CA PRO A 21 -41.00 -23.06 -11.10
C PRO A 21 -41.70 -21.71 -11.18
N LEU A 22 -41.68 -21.15 -12.40
CA LEU A 22 -42.24 -19.86 -12.79
C LEU A 22 -43.76 -19.81 -12.59
N GLY A 23 -44.20 -18.83 -11.81
CA GLY A 23 -45.54 -18.27 -11.86
C GLY A 23 -45.44 -16.76 -11.61
N HIS A 24 -45.66 -15.97 -12.65
CA HIS A 24 -45.71 -14.49 -12.68
C HIS A 24 -44.42 -13.73 -12.33
N LEU A 25 -43.71 -13.33 -13.39
CA LEU A 25 -42.61 -12.38 -13.34
C LEU A 25 -43.16 -10.97 -13.09
N ASN A 26 -43.17 -10.55 -11.82
CA ASN A 26 -42.89 -9.15 -11.50
C ASN A 26 -41.38 -9.02 -11.31
N ASP A 27 -40.83 -8.05 -12.02
CA ASP A 27 -39.42 -7.72 -12.10
C ASP A 27 -38.99 -7.01 -10.81
N GLU A 28 -38.56 -7.77 -9.80
CA GLU A 28 -37.87 -7.22 -8.63
C GLU A 28 -36.70 -8.12 -8.25
N SER A 29 -35.48 -7.65 -8.56
CA SER A 29 -34.24 -8.26 -8.05
C SER A 29 -34.19 -8.07 -6.52
N PRO A 30 -34.33 -9.13 -5.71
CA PRO A 30 -34.71 -8.95 -4.31
C PRO A 30 -33.47 -8.97 -3.40
N ARG A 31 -32.57 -7.97 -3.49
CA ARG A 31 -31.52 -7.74 -2.45
C ARG A 31 -31.10 -6.28 -2.20
N LEU A 32 -31.70 -5.28 -2.85
CA LEU A 32 -31.51 -3.87 -2.49
C LEU A 32 -32.76 -3.24 -1.83
N VAL A 33 -33.86 -3.98 -1.74
CA VAL A 33 -35.11 -3.55 -1.11
C VAL A 33 -35.01 -3.69 0.42
N GLY A 34 -34.21 -2.83 1.05
CA GLY A 34 -34.05 -2.83 2.51
C GLY A 34 -33.73 -1.48 3.15
N MET A 35 -33.31 -0.48 2.37
CA MET A 35 -32.91 0.83 2.93
C MET A 35 -33.60 2.04 2.29
N GLY A 36 -34.53 1.84 1.35
CA GLY A 36 -35.30 2.94 0.75
C GLY A 36 -34.50 3.86 -0.17
N GLU A 37 -33.28 3.49 -0.55
CA GLU A 37 -32.45 4.24 -1.49
C GLU A 37 -32.38 3.51 -2.83
N GLU A 38 -32.56 4.26 -3.92
CA GLU A 38 -32.36 3.76 -5.27
C GLU A 38 -30.88 3.43 -5.49
N PRO A 39 -30.57 2.37 -6.27
CA PRO A 39 -29.19 2.04 -6.61
C PRO A 39 -28.54 3.22 -7.36
N PRO A 40 -27.23 3.48 -7.15
CA PRO A 40 -26.54 4.54 -7.86
C PRO A 40 -26.55 4.27 -9.38
N GLU A 41 -26.85 5.30 -10.16
CA GLU A 41 -26.98 5.22 -11.63
C GLU A 41 -25.66 5.47 -12.36
N SER A 42 -24.69 6.10 -11.69
CA SER A 42 -23.36 6.40 -12.21
C SER A 42 -22.24 6.17 -11.18
N GLU A 43 -20.99 6.17 -11.66
CA GLU A 43 -19.80 6.12 -10.80
C GLU A 43 -19.72 7.35 -9.87
N ASP A 44 -20.08 8.53 -10.39
CA ASP A 44 -20.11 9.77 -9.62
C ASP A 44 -21.17 9.74 -8.52
N ASP A 45 -22.33 9.14 -8.78
CA ASP A 45 -23.38 8.96 -7.77
C ASP A 45 -22.94 7.99 -6.67
N LEU A 46 -22.23 6.92 -7.05
CA LEU A 46 -21.67 5.97 -6.09
C LEU A 46 -20.58 6.62 -5.23
N ILE A 47 -19.67 7.38 -5.83
CA ILE A 47 -18.61 8.09 -5.09
C ILE A 47 -19.24 9.17 -4.20
N GLY A 48 -20.18 9.94 -4.74
CA GLY A 48 -20.87 11.01 -4.03
C GLY A 48 -21.74 10.53 -2.88
N SER A 49 -22.32 9.33 -2.95
CA SER A 49 -23.09 8.74 -1.84
C SER A 49 -22.18 8.21 -0.72
N LEU A 50 -21.04 7.61 -1.05
CA LEU A 50 -20.15 6.96 -0.08
C LEU A 50 -19.10 7.87 0.55
N PHE A 51 -18.60 8.88 -0.17
CA PHE A 51 -17.43 9.66 0.21
C PHE A 51 -17.72 11.15 0.37
N THR A 52 -17.00 11.82 1.26
CA THR A 52 -17.14 13.27 1.45
C THR A 52 -16.69 14.07 0.23
N GLN A 53 -15.72 13.54 -0.52
CA GLN A 53 -15.09 14.16 -1.68
C GLN A 53 -14.38 13.07 -2.51
N VAL A 54 -14.13 13.35 -3.79
CA VAL A 54 -13.42 12.42 -4.70
C VAL A 54 -12.05 12.02 -4.15
N THR A 55 -11.35 12.91 -3.44
CA THR A 55 -10.03 12.60 -2.88
C THR A 55 -10.07 11.53 -1.79
N SER A 56 -11.20 11.37 -1.07
CA SER A 56 -11.39 10.26 -0.13
C SER A 56 -11.43 8.91 -0.85
N PHE A 57 -12.07 8.86 -2.03
CA PHE A 57 -12.06 7.68 -2.89
C PHE A 57 -10.67 7.44 -3.49
N GLN A 58 -10.00 8.48 -3.99
CA GLN A 58 -8.64 8.37 -4.50
C GLN A 58 -7.67 7.84 -3.43
N GLU A 59 -7.85 8.25 -2.17
CA GLU A 59 -7.05 7.74 -1.05
C GLU A 59 -7.26 6.23 -0.84
N VAL A 60 -8.47 5.70 -1.07
CA VAL A 60 -8.72 4.25 -1.04
C VAL A 60 -7.94 3.55 -2.15
N ILE A 61 -8.00 4.08 -3.38
CA ILE A 61 -7.29 3.49 -4.52
C ILE A 61 -5.78 3.49 -4.28
N ARG A 62 -5.26 4.60 -3.74
CA ARG A 62 -3.86 4.73 -3.34
C ARG A 62 -3.49 3.72 -2.26
N ALA A 63 -4.31 3.58 -1.22
CA ALA A 63 -4.06 2.66 -0.11
C ALA A 63 -4.20 1.17 -0.50
N ALA A 64 -5.01 0.89 -1.52
CA ALA A 64 -5.21 -0.45 -2.04
C ALA A 64 -4.11 -0.89 -3.02
N GLU A 65 -3.32 0.05 -3.57
CA GLU A 65 -2.21 -0.22 -4.50
C GLU A 65 -2.61 -1.13 -5.67
N GLY A 66 -3.85 -0.97 -6.15
CA GLY A 66 -4.40 -1.78 -7.24
C GLY A 66 -4.88 -3.19 -6.84
N VAL A 67 -4.93 -3.52 -5.56
CA VAL A 67 -5.42 -4.81 -5.04
C VAL A 67 -6.91 -4.69 -4.64
N PRO A 68 -7.87 -5.27 -5.39
CA PRO A 68 -9.30 -5.09 -5.13
C PRO A 68 -9.74 -5.59 -3.74
N ARG A 69 -9.11 -6.66 -3.23
CA ARG A 69 -9.38 -7.18 -1.88
C ARG A 69 -9.02 -6.17 -0.80
N ASP A 70 -7.90 -5.49 -0.96
CA ASP A 70 -7.42 -4.52 0.01
C ASP A 70 -8.32 -3.27 -0.07
N ALA A 71 -8.74 -2.84 -1.27
CA ALA A 71 -9.74 -1.78 -1.44
C ALA A 71 -11.05 -2.07 -0.68
N LEU A 72 -11.66 -3.24 -0.88
CA LEU A 72 -12.88 -3.63 -0.18
C LEU A 72 -12.69 -3.67 1.35
N SER A 73 -11.55 -4.18 1.80
CA SER A 73 -11.22 -4.27 3.22
C SER A 73 -11.05 -2.88 3.85
N ILE A 74 -10.39 -1.96 3.15
CA ILE A 74 -10.15 -0.59 3.59
C ILE A 74 -11.46 0.20 3.61
N VAL A 75 -12.26 0.15 2.54
CA VAL A 75 -13.56 0.84 2.47
C VAL A 75 -14.51 0.33 3.55
N GLY A 76 -14.60 -0.99 3.74
CA GLY A 76 -15.46 -1.57 4.78
C GLY A 76 -15.07 -1.09 6.18
N ARG A 77 -13.78 -1.07 6.50
CA ARG A 77 -13.27 -0.55 7.78
C ARG A 77 -13.47 0.96 7.92
N ALA A 78 -13.28 1.72 6.84
CA ALA A 78 -13.49 3.16 6.82
C ALA A 78 -14.98 3.53 7.00
N GLY A 79 -15.89 2.77 6.39
CA GLY A 79 -17.34 2.94 6.56
C GLY A 79 -17.79 2.64 7.99
N LEU A 80 -17.26 1.58 8.60
CA LEU A 80 -17.51 1.29 10.03
C LEU A 80 -17.05 2.44 10.94
N ARG A 81 -15.90 3.07 10.62
CA ARG A 81 -15.40 4.24 11.35
C ARG A 81 -16.25 5.49 11.13
N ALA A 82 -16.75 5.68 9.91
CA ALA A 82 -17.63 6.80 9.57
C ALA A 82 -19.00 6.72 10.27
N GLY A 83 -19.40 5.53 10.74
CA GLY A 83 -20.54 5.38 11.65
C GLY A 83 -21.88 5.85 11.07
N GLY A 84 -22.09 5.66 9.77
CA GLY A 84 -23.28 6.11 9.05
C GLY A 84 -23.16 7.49 8.38
N SER A 85 -22.04 8.20 8.59
CA SER A 85 -21.67 9.36 7.78
C SER A 85 -20.85 8.95 6.54
N LYS A 86 -20.63 9.89 5.62
CA LYS A 86 -19.78 9.66 4.45
C LYS A 86 -18.32 9.44 4.86
N VAL A 87 -17.60 8.63 4.09
CA VAL A 87 -16.19 8.30 4.32
C VAL A 87 -15.30 9.49 3.95
N ALA A 88 -14.55 10.00 4.93
CA ALA A 88 -13.54 11.02 4.77
C ALA A 88 -12.12 10.41 4.65
N VAL A 89 -11.16 11.17 4.14
CA VAL A 89 -9.73 10.79 4.03
C VAL A 89 -9.19 10.26 5.36
N ALA A 90 -9.53 10.88 6.49
CA ALA A 90 -9.08 10.43 7.81
C ALA A 90 -9.51 8.98 8.12
N HIS A 91 -10.75 8.61 7.80
CA HIS A 91 -11.26 7.25 8.01
C HIS A 91 -10.48 6.23 7.16
N VAL A 92 -10.16 6.58 5.91
CA VAL A 92 -9.38 5.73 4.99
C VAL A 92 -7.97 5.53 5.51
N ARG A 93 -7.31 6.61 5.95
CA ARG A 93 -5.95 6.57 6.50
C ARG A 93 -5.84 5.69 7.73
N GLU A 94 -6.78 5.85 8.67
CA GLU A 94 -6.85 5.01 9.86
C GLU A 94 -7.12 3.54 9.52
N ALA A 95 -8.04 3.27 8.58
CA ALA A 95 -8.35 1.92 8.13
C ALA A 95 -7.15 1.23 7.50
N ALA A 96 -6.41 1.93 6.63
CA ALA A 96 -5.20 1.43 5.98
C ALA A 96 -4.08 1.16 7.00
N SER A 97 -3.83 2.11 7.91
CA SER A 97 -2.84 1.96 8.98
C SER A 97 -3.15 0.74 9.85
N GLN A 98 -4.41 0.60 10.28
CA GLN A 98 -4.83 -0.54 11.09
C GLN A 98 -4.72 -1.86 10.32
N LEU A 99 -5.06 -1.88 9.03
CA LEU A 99 -4.90 -3.06 8.19
C LEU A 99 -3.44 -3.50 8.13
N TYR A 100 -2.53 -2.57 7.88
CA TYR A 100 -1.09 -2.85 7.90
C TYR A 100 -0.63 -3.40 9.26
N ILE A 101 -0.96 -2.71 10.37
CA ILE A 101 -0.56 -3.12 11.72
C ILE A 101 -1.08 -4.52 12.07
N THR A 102 -2.31 -4.85 11.70
CA THR A 102 -2.95 -6.11 12.09
C THR A 102 -2.61 -7.29 11.18
N THR A 103 -2.05 -7.05 9.98
CA THR A 103 -1.82 -8.10 8.98
C THR A 103 -0.38 -8.19 8.50
N LYS A 104 0.19 -7.12 7.96
CA LYS A 104 1.52 -7.12 7.34
C LYS A 104 2.61 -6.92 8.39
N ALA A 105 2.42 -6.00 9.32
CA ALA A 105 3.41 -5.72 10.37
C ALA A 105 3.64 -6.92 11.30
N THR A 106 2.59 -7.72 11.56
CA THR A 106 2.69 -8.92 12.41
C THR A 106 3.56 -10.01 11.81
N GLN A 107 3.74 -10.05 10.48
CA GLN A 107 4.63 -11.00 9.79
C GLN A 107 6.10 -10.75 10.15
N LEU A 108 6.46 -9.52 10.48
CA LEU A 108 7.82 -9.14 10.87
C LEU A 108 8.15 -9.42 12.35
N ASN A 109 7.17 -9.77 13.18
CA ASN A 109 7.40 -9.99 14.62
C ASN A 109 8.40 -11.13 14.88
N GLY A 110 8.50 -12.11 13.98
CA GLY A 110 9.45 -13.23 14.08
C GLY A 110 10.85 -12.91 13.56
N VAL A 111 11.06 -11.75 12.92
CA VAL A 111 12.33 -11.40 12.28
C VAL A 111 12.74 -9.96 12.62
N PRO A 112 13.31 -9.73 13.82
CA PRO A 112 13.66 -8.38 14.29
C PRO A 112 14.59 -7.61 13.35
N VAL A 113 15.50 -8.31 12.66
CA VAL A 113 16.42 -7.70 11.70
C VAL A 113 15.68 -7.14 10.47
N ALA A 114 14.67 -7.86 9.96
CA ALA A 114 13.83 -7.37 8.86
C ALA A 114 13.00 -6.16 9.30
N ARG A 115 12.53 -6.15 10.55
CA ARG A 115 11.85 -5.00 11.14
C ARG A 115 12.76 -3.77 11.24
N ALA A 116 13.97 -3.93 11.77
CA ALA A 116 14.95 -2.86 11.86
C ALA A 116 15.34 -2.31 10.48
N LEU A 117 15.50 -3.20 9.49
CA LEU A 117 15.75 -2.81 8.11
C LEU A 117 14.59 -1.97 7.54
N LEU A 118 13.35 -2.40 7.75
CA LEU A 118 12.18 -1.64 7.31
C LEU A 118 12.14 -0.25 7.95
N ASP A 119 12.34 -0.16 9.27
CA ASP A 119 12.30 1.12 9.98
C ASP A 119 13.37 2.09 9.47
N ARG A 120 14.57 1.58 9.11
CA ARG A 120 15.63 2.36 8.44
C ARG A 120 15.23 2.79 7.03
N ILE A 121 14.67 1.89 6.21
CA ILE A 121 14.18 2.21 4.87
C ILE A 121 13.12 3.33 4.93
N VAL A 122 12.15 3.21 5.84
CA VAL A 122 11.11 4.25 6.04
C VAL A 122 11.74 5.57 6.47
N GLY A 123 12.70 5.55 7.41
CA GLY A 123 13.43 6.73 7.84
C GLY A 123 14.13 7.44 6.68
N ASP A 124 14.92 6.70 5.90
CA ASP A 124 15.73 7.26 4.82
C ASP A 124 14.88 7.72 3.63
N VAL A 125 13.93 6.90 3.21
CA VAL A 125 13.14 7.10 1.98
C VAL A 125 12.00 8.08 2.21
N ILE A 126 11.18 7.85 3.25
CA ILE A 126 10.01 8.68 3.52
C ILE A 126 10.45 9.95 4.24
N SER A 127 11.12 9.83 5.40
CA SER A 127 11.40 10.99 6.24
C SER A 127 12.54 11.84 5.68
N GLY A 128 13.63 11.22 5.23
CA GLY A 128 14.81 11.91 4.71
C GLY A 128 14.64 12.44 3.29
N ARG A 129 14.15 11.60 2.38
CA ARG A 129 14.07 11.92 0.94
C ARG A 129 12.69 12.35 0.47
N LYS A 130 11.68 12.29 1.33
CA LYS A 130 10.28 12.63 1.00
C LYS A 130 9.74 11.84 -0.18
N ALA A 131 10.21 10.60 -0.39
CA ALA A 131 9.77 9.75 -1.48
C ALA A 131 9.06 8.51 -0.92
N ARG A 132 8.20 7.86 -1.71
CA ARG A 132 7.59 6.57 -1.35
C ARG A 132 8.23 5.36 -2.03
N ALA A 133 9.13 5.61 -2.97
CA ALA A 133 9.83 4.61 -3.73
C ALA A 133 11.33 4.92 -3.78
N PHE A 134 12.13 3.89 -3.97
CA PHE A 134 13.58 3.95 -3.93
C PHE A 134 14.18 2.97 -4.94
N LEU A 135 15.45 3.20 -5.27
CA LEU A 135 16.26 2.37 -6.15
C LEU A 135 17.13 1.46 -5.30
N ILE A 136 17.20 0.17 -5.64
CA ILE A 136 18.18 -0.76 -5.08
C ILE A 136 19.00 -1.36 -6.22
N LYS A 137 20.29 -1.63 -6.02
CA LYS A 137 21.09 -2.31 -7.04
C LYS A 137 20.46 -3.68 -7.32
N GLN A 138 20.33 -4.03 -8.60
CA GLN A 138 19.64 -5.25 -9.02
C GLN A 138 20.28 -6.53 -8.43
N GLU A 139 21.59 -6.51 -8.20
CA GLU A 139 22.32 -7.60 -7.54
C GLU A 139 21.99 -7.76 -6.04
N GLN A 140 21.46 -6.71 -5.41
CA GLN A 140 21.08 -6.69 -3.99
C GLN A 140 19.59 -7.02 -3.80
N THR A 141 18.75 -6.89 -4.82
CA THR A 141 17.32 -7.24 -4.75
C THR A 141 17.08 -8.67 -4.24
N PRO A 142 17.85 -9.70 -4.63
CA PRO A 142 17.66 -11.07 -4.14
C PRO A 142 18.07 -11.29 -2.68
N HIS A 143 18.56 -10.26 -1.97
CA HIS A 143 18.95 -10.39 -0.57
C HIS A 143 17.77 -10.90 0.28
N PRO A 144 17.97 -11.90 1.18
CA PRO A 144 16.86 -12.55 1.90
C PRO A 144 15.94 -11.59 2.65
N LEU A 145 16.49 -10.56 3.31
CA LEU A 145 15.67 -9.56 4.01
C LEU A 145 14.83 -8.69 3.07
N ILE A 146 15.34 -8.37 1.88
CA ILE A 146 14.57 -7.61 0.88
C ILE A 146 13.49 -8.50 0.28
N GLN A 147 13.81 -9.75 -0.06
CA GLN A 147 12.84 -10.73 -0.55
C GLN A 147 11.73 -10.95 0.48
N GLN A 148 12.07 -11.09 1.76
CA GLN A 148 11.07 -11.23 2.82
C GLN A 148 10.11 -10.02 2.87
N LEU A 149 10.63 -8.78 2.83
CA LEU A 149 9.78 -7.59 2.81
C LEU A 149 8.90 -7.50 1.55
N VAL A 150 9.36 -8.05 0.42
CA VAL A 150 8.56 -8.17 -0.81
C VAL A 150 7.48 -9.25 -0.69
N ASP A 151 7.84 -10.42 -0.17
CA ASP A 151 6.92 -11.55 0.02
C ASP A 151 5.80 -11.20 1.01
N ASP A 152 6.14 -10.48 2.08
CA ASP A 152 5.21 -9.93 3.08
C ASP A 152 4.36 -8.76 2.52
N ARG A 153 4.58 -8.36 1.26
CA ARG A 153 3.93 -7.24 0.56
C ARG A 153 4.05 -5.91 1.29
N ILE A 154 5.19 -5.72 1.95
CA ILE A 154 5.59 -4.46 2.60
C ILE A 154 6.36 -3.59 1.61
N LEU A 155 7.11 -4.22 0.71
CA LEU A 155 7.74 -3.59 -0.45
C LEU A 155 7.17 -4.15 -1.75
N HIS A 156 6.95 -3.29 -2.73
CA HIS A 156 6.45 -3.67 -4.05
C HIS A 156 7.49 -3.36 -5.12
N ILE A 157 7.84 -4.35 -5.94
CA ILE A 157 8.73 -4.14 -7.08
C ILE A 157 7.91 -3.50 -8.21
N ILE A 158 8.18 -2.23 -8.49
CA ILE A 158 7.50 -1.45 -9.53
C ILE A 158 8.15 -1.67 -10.89
N LYS A 159 9.48 -1.72 -10.93
CA LYS A 159 10.24 -1.83 -12.18
C LYS A 159 11.56 -2.55 -11.95
N ARG A 160 11.95 -3.42 -12.87
CA ARG A 160 13.24 -4.12 -12.83
C ARG A 160 14.22 -3.60 -13.87
N GLY A 161 15.52 -3.67 -13.56
CA GLY A 161 16.59 -3.41 -14.50
C GLY A 161 16.61 -1.98 -15.07
N TRP A 162 16.11 -1.02 -14.31
CA TRP A 162 16.21 0.40 -14.62
C TRP A 162 17.68 0.81 -14.70
N SER A 163 18.04 1.46 -15.80
CA SER A 163 19.38 2.01 -16.01
C SER A 163 19.28 3.52 -15.95
N GLY A 164 19.99 4.12 -15.01
CA GLY A 164 20.10 5.57 -14.92
C GLY A 164 21.07 6.08 -15.97
N LYS A 165 20.74 7.21 -16.61
CA LYS A 165 21.70 7.91 -17.49
C LYS A 165 22.97 8.33 -16.74
N ASP A 166 22.87 8.48 -15.42
CA ASP A 166 23.89 9.05 -14.55
C ASP A 166 24.96 8.02 -14.13
N ASN A 167 24.67 6.71 -14.16
CA ASN A 167 25.60 5.61 -13.84
C ASN A 167 25.55 4.51 -14.92
N PRO A 168 26.30 4.66 -16.03
CA PRO A 168 26.33 3.66 -17.10
C PRO A 168 26.83 2.30 -16.60
N GLY A 169 26.06 1.25 -16.86
CA GLY A 169 26.42 -0.13 -16.53
C GLY A 169 25.81 -0.66 -15.22
N GLU A 170 25.32 0.22 -14.34
CA GLU A 170 24.61 -0.19 -13.14
C GLU A 170 23.11 -0.34 -13.43
N ARG A 171 22.54 -1.46 -12.95
CA ARG A 171 21.11 -1.73 -13.03
C ARG A 171 20.49 -1.66 -11.66
N TYR A 172 19.32 -1.03 -11.60
CA TYR A 172 18.56 -0.84 -10.39
C TYR A 172 17.16 -1.41 -10.54
N ASP A 173 16.62 -1.93 -9.45
CA ASP A 173 15.20 -2.21 -9.32
C ASP A 173 14.54 -1.07 -8.53
N VAL A 174 13.33 -0.68 -8.94
CA VAL A 174 12.51 0.33 -8.26
C VAL A 174 11.57 -0.40 -7.31
N LEU A 175 11.71 -0.15 -6.02
CA LEU A 175 10.82 -0.67 -4.98
C LEU A 175 10.01 0.48 -4.39
N GLN A 176 8.74 0.22 -4.09
CA GLN A 176 7.83 1.14 -3.42
C GLN A 176 7.45 0.58 -2.04
N ILE A 177 7.37 1.47 -1.05
CA ILE A 177 6.91 1.13 0.29
C ILE A 177 5.38 1.08 0.28
N ASP A 178 4.81 0.04 0.89
CA ASP A 178 3.37 -0.12 1.10
C ASP A 178 2.76 1.11 1.80
N TYR A 179 1.65 1.61 1.26
CA TYR A 179 0.96 2.79 1.80
C TYR A 179 0.66 2.69 3.31
N GLY A 180 0.18 1.54 3.78
CA GLY A 180 -0.19 1.35 5.18
C GLY A 180 1.01 1.47 6.15
N CYS A 181 2.24 1.28 5.66
CA CYS A 181 3.46 1.42 6.44
C CYS A 181 3.76 2.89 6.81
N TYR A 182 3.45 3.85 5.94
CA TYR A 182 3.81 5.26 6.14
C TYR A 182 2.61 6.21 6.24
N VAL A 183 1.37 5.75 6.07
CA VAL A 183 0.17 6.60 6.11
C VAL A 183 0.08 7.51 7.34
N HIS A 184 0.52 7.02 8.50
CA HIS A 184 0.57 7.79 9.75
C HIS A 184 1.51 9.02 9.70
N LEU A 185 2.47 9.04 8.77
CA LEU A 185 3.41 10.15 8.56
C LEU A 185 2.85 11.26 7.66
N LEU A 186 1.77 11.01 6.90
CA LEU A 186 1.22 11.95 5.91
C LEU A 186 0.70 13.28 6.51
N GLY A 187 0.45 13.32 7.81
CA GLY A 187 0.07 14.54 8.54
C GLY A 187 1.21 15.24 9.28
N THR A 188 2.46 14.82 9.03
CA THR A 188 3.65 15.30 9.74
C THR A 188 4.66 15.92 8.79
N ASN A 189 5.68 16.60 9.33
CA ASN A 189 6.82 17.07 8.54
C ASN A 189 7.55 15.93 7.81
N ALA A 190 7.36 14.67 8.20
CA ALA A 190 7.95 13.49 7.57
C ALA A 190 7.22 13.03 6.30
N ALA A 191 6.03 13.57 6.00
CA ALA A 191 5.21 13.14 4.87
C ALA A 191 6.00 13.15 3.54
N PRO A 192 5.90 12.10 2.71
CA PRO A 192 6.51 12.10 1.39
C PRO A 192 5.87 13.20 0.52
N GLN A 193 6.72 13.91 -0.22
CA GLN A 193 6.31 14.88 -1.23
C GLN A 193 6.03 14.11 -2.52
N SER A 194 4.92 14.44 -3.19
CA SER A 194 4.32 13.61 -4.24
C SER A 194 5.31 13.15 -5.32
N LEU A 195 5.16 11.88 -5.74
CA LEU A 195 5.76 11.34 -6.96
C LEU A 195 4.72 10.89 -7.98
N LEU A 196 3.42 10.88 -7.63
CA LEU A 196 2.31 10.77 -8.59
C LEU A 196 1.12 11.56 -8.06
N GLY A 197 0.74 12.61 -8.80
CA GLY A 197 -0.43 13.46 -8.57
C GLY A 197 -0.22 14.41 -7.40
N GLY A 198 0.07 15.67 -7.70
CA GLY A 198 -0.25 16.76 -6.79
C GLY A 198 -1.76 16.84 -6.58
N ASP A 199 -2.17 17.73 -5.69
CA ASP A 199 -3.57 18.07 -5.42
C ASP A 199 -4.24 18.82 -6.59
N ASP A 200 -3.96 18.43 -7.83
CA ASP A 200 -4.60 18.96 -9.03
C ASP A 200 -5.70 17.99 -9.44
N GLU A 201 -6.95 18.41 -9.24
CA GLU A 201 -8.18 17.68 -9.59
C GLU A 201 -8.25 17.28 -11.08
N GLU A 202 -7.34 17.77 -11.92
CA GLU A 202 -7.34 17.58 -13.38
C GLU A 202 -6.82 16.20 -13.85
N ASP A 203 -5.97 15.50 -13.07
CA ASP A 203 -5.31 14.27 -13.55
C ASP A 203 -6.18 12.99 -13.44
N PHE A 204 -7.34 13.06 -12.77
CA PHE A 204 -8.25 11.90 -12.66
C PHE A 204 -9.32 11.87 -13.75
N SER A 205 -9.58 13.00 -14.43
CA SER A 205 -10.49 13.07 -15.59
C SER A 205 -10.00 12.21 -16.76
N THR A 206 -8.69 11.93 -16.84
CA THR A 206 -8.07 11.17 -17.94
C THR A 206 -8.11 9.65 -17.74
N VAL A 207 -8.53 9.18 -16.56
CA VAL A 207 -8.61 7.73 -16.27
C VAL A 207 -9.95 7.13 -16.73
N ILE A 208 -10.98 7.96 -16.95
CA ILE A 208 -12.33 7.53 -17.36
C ILE A 208 -12.61 7.81 -18.86
N GLY A 209 -11.72 8.53 -19.56
CA GLY A 209 -11.78 8.72 -21.01
C GLY A 209 -10.38 8.85 -21.62
N ASP A 210 -9.99 7.88 -22.44
CA ASP A 210 -8.72 7.80 -23.18
C ASP A 210 -7.44 7.99 -22.35
N VAL A 211 -6.97 6.87 -21.79
CA VAL A 211 -5.72 6.77 -21.03
C VAL A 211 -4.52 7.03 -21.93
N VAL A 212 -4.00 8.26 -21.92
CA VAL A 212 -2.56 8.51 -22.10
C VAL A 212 -1.95 8.46 -20.70
N VAL A 213 -1.33 7.32 -20.37
CA VAL A 213 -0.55 7.15 -19.13
C VAL A 213 0.55 8.20 -19.12
N PRO A 214 0.57 9.17 -18.17
CA PRO A 214 1.70 10.06 -18.01
C PRO A 214 2.96 9.22 -17.75
N GLU A 215 4.06 9.48 -18.45
CA GLU A 215 5.33 8.80 -18.19
C GLU A 215 5.76 9.11 -16.76
N ASP A 216 5.64 8.14 -15.85
CA ASP A 216 6.08 8.25 -14.45
C ASP A 216 7.41 9.02 -14.35
N ASP A 217 7.39 10.21 -13.74
CA ASP A 217 8.58 11.04 -13.62
C ASP A 217 9.51 10.47 -12.53
N TYR A 218 10.32 9.47 -12.92
CA TYR A 218 11.31 8.85 -12.04
C TYR A 218 12.40 9.82 -11.56
N ARG A 219 12.41 11.10 -11.96
CA ARG A 219 13.39 12.12 -11.52
C ARG A 219 13.46 12.25 -10.00
N ALA A 220 12.32 12.17 -9.30
CA ALA A 220 12.29 12.34 -7.85
C ALA A 220 12.85 11.11 -7.08
N ILE A 221 12.84 9.90 -7.66
CA ILE A 221 13.49 8.72 -7.05
C ILE A 221 14.96 8.52 -7.44
N ARG A 222 15.51 9.28 -8.41
CA ARG A 222 16.91 9.10 -8.85
C ARG A 222 17.92 9.24 -7.72
N ARG A 223 17.60 10.08 -6.74
CA ARG A 223 18.44 10.32 -5.55
C ARG A 223 18.14 9.35 -4.41
N ALA A 224 17.07 8.58 -4.53
CA ALA A 224 16.65 7.63 -3.52
C ALA A 224 17.30 6.26 -3.74
N ILE A 225 18.62 6.20 -3.86
CA ILE A 225 19.35 4.93 -3.94
C ILE A 225 19.55 4.37 -2.52
N LEU A 226 19.10 3.14 -2.29
CA LEU A 226 19.28 2.41 -1.04
C LEU A 226 20.68 1.80 -1.00
N ASP A 227 21.45 2.12 0.04
CA ASP A 227 22.73 1.47 0.32
C ASP A 227 22.51 0.36 1.35
N LEU A 228 22.12 -0.83 0.84
CA LEU A 228 21.78 -1.96 1.70
C LEU A 228 22.97 -2.43 2.58
N PRO A 229 24.21 -2.59 2.07
CA PRO A 229 25.35 -2.98 2.89
C PRO A 229 25.59 -2.05 4.08
N THR A 230 25.58 -0.73 3.85
CA THR A 230 25.79 0.25 4.92
C THR A 230 24.67 0.17 5.96
N LEU A 231 23.41 -0.01 5.54
CA LEU A 231 22.30 -0.19 6.48
C LEU A 231 22.44 -1.45 7.34
N LEU A 232 22.87 -2.57 6.76
CA LEU A 232 23.05 -3.83 7.49
C LEU A 232 24.18 -3.73 8.52
N VAL A 233 25.30 -3.12 8.16
CA VAL A 233 26.41 -2.87 9.09
C VAL A 233 25.95 -2.03 10.29
N ASN A 234 25.14 -0.99 10.05
CA ASN A 234 24.62 -0.15 11.13
C ASN A 234 23.65 -0.92 12.03
N ILE A 235 22.80 -1.79 11.47
CA ILE A 235 21.88 -2.63 12.25
C ILE A 235 22.66 -3.62 13.13
N ASP A 236 23.70 -4.25 12.59
CA ASP A 236 24.56 -5.18 13.35
C ASP A 236 25.33 -4.45 14.46
N ALA A 237 25.81 -3.23 14.21
CA ALA A 237 26.48 -2.39 15.20
C ALA A 237 25.53 -1.99 16.34
N ASP A 238 24.29 -1.62 16.04
CA ASP A 238 23.27 -1.29 17.04
C ASP A 238 22.90 -2.53 17.89
N ALA A 239 22.81 -3.70 17.27
CA ALA A 239 22.57 -4.97 17.96
C ALA A 239 23.74 -5.39 18.87
N GLY A 240 24.98 -5.17 18.42
CA GLY A 240 26.20 -5.45 19.19
C GLY A 240 26.42 -4.46 20.34
N GLY A 241 26.05 -3.19 20.17
CA GLY A 241 26.13 -2.16 21.21
C GLY A 241 25.17 -2.41 22.37
N ALA A 242 23.99 -2.99 22.11
CA ALA A 242 23.03 -3.39 23.15
C ALA A 242 23.56 -4.51 24.06
N ALA A 243 24.45 -5.37 23.56
CA ALA A 243 25.06 -6.47 24.34
C ALA A 243 26.19 -6.01 25.29
N HIS A 244 26.78 -4.82 25.07
CA HIS A 244 27.84 -4.26 25.95
C HIS A 244 27.32 -3.39 27.10
N GLY A 245 25.99 -3.20 27.22
CA GLY A 245 25.36 -2.38 28.25
C GLY A 245 25.05 -3.08 29.58
N ILE A 246 25.27 -4.40 29.70
CA ILE A 246 25.12 -5.15 30.96
C ILE A 246 26.52 -5.53 31.49
N SER A 247 27.27 -4.53 31.95
CA SER A 247 28.45 -4.74 32.80
C SER A 247 27.99 -4.71 34.25
N GLY A 248 27.71 -5.90 34.79
CA GLY A 248 27.37 -6.13 36.19
C GLY A 248 28.10 -7.35 36.73
N SER A 249 29.37 -7.13 37.11
CA SER A 249 30.24 -7.96 37.97
C SER A 249 30.63 -9.40 37.55
N PRO A 250 31.93 -9.77 37.64
CA PRO A 250 32.39 -11.13 37.46
C PRO A 250 32.26 -11.90 38.78
N THR A 251 31.51 -13.00 38.80
CA THR A 251 31.65 -14.02 39.85
C THR A 251 32.43 -15.20 39.28
N PHE A 252 33.67 -15.30 39.74
CA PHE A 252 34.51 -16.49 39.74
C PHE A 252 33.71 -17.74 40.11
N TYR A 253 33.90 -18.82 39.35
CA TYR A 253 34.00 -20.17 39.89
C TYR A 253 35.05 -20.94 39.09
N GLU A 254 36.26 -21.02 39.64
CA GLU A 254 37.06 -22.24 39.56
C GLU A 254 36.44 -23.23 40.56
N LEU A 255 36.11 -24.43 40.08
CA LEU A 255 36.38 -25.76 40.65
C LEU A 255 35.72 -26.83 39.76
#